data_AF-A0A821C0R4-F1
#
_entry.id   AF-A0A821C0R4-F1
#
_cell.length_a   1.000
_cell.length_b   1.000
_cell.length_c   1.000
_cell.angle_alpha   90.00
_cell.angle_beta   90.00
_cell.angle_gamma   90.00
#
_symmetry.space_group_name_H-M   'P 1'
#
loop_
_entity.id
_entity.type
_entity.pdbx_description
1 polymer ?
#
loop_
_entity_poly.entity_id
_entity_poly.type
_entity_poly.pdbx_seq_one_letter_code
_entity_poly.pdbx_strand_id
1 'polypeptide(L)'
;MHLRLLLFFTFVLKINAQTANFPDCKSGPLSTFPICDQSLPSHQRAADLISRMTTAEKITQMITTAEAIPRLGLPKFEWWSEALHGVAYSPGVSFGGDLPAATSFPMPINLGASFNMNLVYRMANIISTEARAFN
;
A
#
# COMPACT_ATOMS: atom_id res chain seq x y z
N MET A 1 -13.03 -56.75 23.18
CA MET A 1 -14.05 -55.71 22.97
C MET A 1 -13.49 -54.37 23.43
N HIS A 2 -12.71 -53.68 22.59
CA HIS A 2 -12.14 -52.36 22.90
C HIS A 2 -12.49 -51.39 21.78
N LEU A 3 -13.55 -50.63 22.02
CA LEU A 3 -14.08 -49.59 21.16
C LEU A 3 -13.24 -48.33 21.37
N ARG A 4 -12.40 -47.96 20.39
CA ARG A 4 -11.65 -46.69 20.41
C ARG A 4 -12.52 -45.59 19.82
N LEU A 5 -12.98 -44.69 20.69
CA LEU A 5 -13.70 -43.47 20.34
C LEU A 5 -12.73 -42.46 19.71
N LEU A 6 -12.87 -42.22 18.40
CA LEU A 6 -12.11 -41.17 17.68
C LEU A 6 -12.76 -39.80 17.92
N LEU A 7 -12.10 -38.97 18.72
CA LEU A 7 -12.41 -37.54 18.86
C LEU A 7 -11.97 -36.80 17.59
N PHE A 8 -12.94 -36.34 16.80
CA PHE A 8 -12.69 -35.44 15.68
C PHE A 8 -12.47 -34.01 16.21
N PHE A 9 -11.20 -33.59 16.28
CA PHE A 9 -10.86 -32.17 16.42
C PHE A 9 -11.12 -31.48 15.08
N THR A 10 -12.20 -30.69 14.99
CA THR A 10 -12.45 -29.84 13.84
C THR A 10 -11.47 -28.67 13.85
N PHE A 11 -10.44 -28.77 13.00
CA PHE A 11 -9.53 -27.67 12.73
C PHE A 11 -10.28 -26.60 11.93
N VAL A 12 -10.77 -25.55 12.60
CA VAL A 12 -11.38 -24.40 11.93
C VAL A 12 -10.26 -23.60 11.28
N LEU A 13 -10.14 -23.70 9.96
CA LEU A 13 -9.27 -22.85 9.16
C LEU A 13 -9.79 -21.41 9.27
N LYS A 14 -9.12 -20.55 10.03
CA LYS A 14 -9.36 -19.10 9.96
C LYS A 14 -8.80 -18.61 8.63
N ILE A 15 -9.66 -18.47 7.63
CA ILE A 15 -9.32 -17.76 6.40
C ILE A 15 -9.29 -16.28 6.77
N ASN A 16 -8.10 -15.73 7.00
CA ASN A 16 -7.93 -14.28 7.04
C ASN A 16 -8.22 -13.76 5.63
N ALA A 17 -9.34 -13.05 5.46
CA ALA A 17 -9.57 -12.29 4.25
C ALA A 17 -8.41 -11.31 4.10
N GLN A 18 -7.62 -11.48 3.04
CA GLN A 18 -6.55 -10.56 2.70
C GLN A 18 -7.19 -9.19 2.46
N THR A 19 -6.85 -8.20 3.28
CA THR A 19 -7.24 -6.81 3.00
C THR A 19 -6.60 -6.46 1.66
N ALA A 20 -7.41 -6.28 0.63
CA ALA A 20 -6.89 -5.85 -0.66
C ALA A 20 -6.18 -4.50 -0.46
N ASN A 21 -4.87 -4.44 -0.73
CA ASN A 21 -4.10 -3.19 -0.63
C ASN A 21 -4.57 -2.14 -1.66
N PHE A 22 -5.30 -2.57 -2.69
CA PHE A 22 -5.78 -1.74 -3.78
C PHE A 22 -7.30 -1.90 -3.97
N PRO A 23 -8.00 -0.82 -4.37
CA PRO A 23 -9.42 -0.90 -4.73
C PRO A 23 -9.60 -1.75 -6.01
N ASP A 24 -10.70 -2.50 -6.05
CA ASP A 24 -11.05 -3.32 -7.21
C ASP A 24 -11.85 -2.54 -8.25
N CYS A 25 -11.19 -2.11 -9.32
CA CYS A 25 -11.83 -1.44 -10.45
C CYS A 25 -12.49 -2.38 -11.47
N LYS A 26 -12.45 -3.71 -11.29
CA LYS A 26 -13.08 -4.67 -12.20
C LYS A 26 -14.44 -5.13 -11.69
N SER A 27 -14.53 -5.46 -10.41
CA SER A 27 -15.75 -5.99 -9.79
C SER A 27 -16.15 -5.28 -8.49
N GLY A 28 -15.38 -4.30 -8.03
CA GLY A 28 -15.66 -3.58 -6.79
C GLY A 28 -16.76 -2.52 -6.95
N PRO A 29 -17.17 -1.87 -5.83
CA PRO A 29 -18.22 -0.85 -5.80
C PRO A 29 -17.95 0.36 -6.69
N LEU A 30 -16.69 0.59 -7.06
CA LEU A 30 -16.25 1.71 -7.89
C LEU A 30 -16.07 1.36 -9.38
N SER A 31 -16.21 0.08 -9.76
CA SER A 31 -15.85 -0.42 -11.09
C SER A 31 -16.55 0.30 -12.25
N THR A 32 -17.78 0.78 -12.06
CA THR A 32 -18.57 1.46 -13.09
C THR A 32 -18.45 2.99 -13.05
N PHE A 33 -17.62 3.55 -12.18
CA PHE A 33 -17.53 5.00 -11.97
C PHE A 33 -16.28 5.61 -12.61
N PRO A 34 -16.29 6.92 -12.91
CA PRO A 34 -15.17 7.63 -13.54
C PRO A 34 -13.81 7.41 -12.87
N ILE A 35 -13.73 7.25 -11.53
CA ILE A 35 -12.47 6.90 -10.84
C ILE A 35 -11.75 5.68 -11.45
N CYS A 36 -12.50 4.70 -11.99
CA CYS A 36 -11.96 3.48 -12.60
C CYS A 36 -11.81 3.56 -14.13
N ASP A 37 -12.21 4.66 -14.77
CA ASP A 37 -12.00 4.89 -16.20
C ASP A 37 -10.57 5.41 -16.45
N GLN A 38 -9.71 4.57 -17.04
CA GLN A 38 -8.32 4.90 -17.31
C GLN A 38 -8.12 5.87 -18.49
N SER A 39 -9.17 6.13 -19.28
CA SER A 39 -9.11 7.12 -20.37
C SER A 39 -9.22 8.56 -19.86
N LEU A 40 -9.72 8.75 -18.64
CA LEU A 40 -9.88 10.07 -18.03
C LEU A 40 -8.60 10.56 -17.33
N PRO A 41 -8.35 11.88 -17.30
CA PRO A 41 -7.26 12.45 -16.52
C PRO A 41 -7.36 12.14 -15.02
N SER A 42 -6.21 11.93 -14.37
CA SER A 42 -6.14 11.57 -12.94
C SER A 42 -6.91 12.53 -12.02
N HIS A 43 -6.89 13.83 -12.30
CA HIS A 43 -7.61 14.83 -11.49
C HIS A 43 -9.14 14.64 -11.56
N GLN A 44 -9.69 14.26 -12.71
CA GLN A 44 -11.13 14.03 -12.87
C GLN A 44 -11.54 12.75 -12.14
N ARG A 45 -10.72 11.72 -12.26
CA ARG A 45 -10.89 10.44 -11.56
C ARG A 45 -10.86 10.64 -10.03
N ALA A 46 -9.90 11.42 -9.53
CA ALA A 46 -9.80 11.76 -8.13
C ALA A 46 -10.99 12.61 -7.65
N ALA A 47 -11.41 13.62 -8.43
CA ALA A 47 -12.57 14.45 -8.09
C ALA A 47 -13.85 13.62 -7.98
N ASP A 48 -14.05 12.64 -8.87
CA ASP A 48 -15.15 11.68 -8.80
C ASP A 48 -15.13 10.89 -7.48
N LEU A 49 -13.98 10.33 -7.09
CA LEU A 49 -13.83 9.62 -5.83
C LEU A 49 -14.18 10.50 -4.62
N ILE A 50 -13.65 11.73 -4.56
CA ILE A 50 -13.93 12.67 -3.46
C ILE A 50 -15.41 13.08 -3.44
N SER A 51 -16.07 13.21 -4.60
CA SER A 51 -17.50 13.55 -4.67
C SER A 51 -18.41 12.47 -4.05
N ARG A 52 -17.93 11.22 -3.98
CA ARG A 52 -18.65 10.05 -3.45
C ARG A 52 -18.49 9.86 -1.95
N MET A 53 -17.57 10.60 -1.34
CA MET A 53 -17.33 10.57 0.11
C MET A 53 -18.27 11.53 0.83
N THR A 54 -18.80 11.08 1.96
CA THR A 54 -19.42 11.97 2.95
C THR A 54 -18.38 12.92 3.55
N THR A 55 -18.83 14.01 4.17
CA THR A 55 -17.91 14.93 4.86
C THR A 55 -17.11 14.22 5.97
N ALA A 56 -17.74 13.31 6.70
CA ALA A 56 -17.06 12.51 7.73
C ALA A 56 -15.97 11.62 7.12
N GLU A 57 -16.28 10.89 6.03
CA GLU A 57 -15.29 10.10 5.29
C GLU A 57 -14.15 10.97 4.76
N LYS A 58 -14.41 12.19 4.26
CA LYS A 58 -13.34 13.11 3.82
C LYS A 58 -12.39 13.50 4.93
N ILE A 59 -12.92 13.77 6.13
CA ILE A 59 -12.10 14.15 7.29
C ILE A 59 -11.11 13.04 7.63
N THR A 60 -11.51 11.76 7.52
CA THR A 60 -10.60 10.64 7.80
C THR A 60 -9.49 10.47 6.76
N GLN A 61 -9.59 11.11 5.60
CA GLN A 61 -8.55 11.08 4.55
C GLN A 61 -7.52 12.21 4.70
N MET A 62 -7.69 13.14 5.66
CA MET A 62 -6.83 14.32 5.83
C MET A 62 -5.68 14.10 6.83
N ILE A 63 -5.41 12.84 7.20
CA ILE A 63 -4.33 12.45 8.10
C ILE A 63 -3.39 11.46 7.39
N THR A 64 -2.20 11.22 7.94
CA THR A 64 -1.24 10.27 7.35
C THR A 64 -1.84 8.87 7.21
N THR A 65 -2.58 8.46 8.25
CA THR A 65 -3.28 7.19 8.34
C THR A 65 -4.69 7.31 7.79
N ALA A 66 -4.84 7.35 6.46
CA ALA A 66 -6.13 7.47 5.82
C ALA A 66 -6.97 6.21 6.05
N GLU A 67 -8.09 6.38 6.76
CA GLU A 67 -8.97 5.26 7.12
C GLU A 67 -9.61 4.60 5.90
N ALA A 68 -9.91 3.31 6.02
CA ALA A 68 -10.68 2.61 4.99
C ALA A 68 -12.08 3.21 4.86
N ILE A 69 -12.64 3.17 3.63
CA ILE A 69 -14.04 3.49 3.37
C ILE A 69 -14.72 2.22 2.80
N PRO A 70 -15.21 1.30 3.66
CA PRO A 70 -15.70 -0.01 3.23
C PRO A 70 -16.85 0.07 2.22
N ARG A 71 -17.74 1.06 2.35
CA ARG A 71 -18.87 1.27 1.42
C ARG A 71 -18.41 1.54 -0.02
N LEU A 72 -17.25 2.15 -0.19
CA LEU A 72 -16.65 2.41 -1.49
C LEU A 72 -15.65 1.33 -1.91
N GLY A 73 -15.42 0.29 -1.08
CA GLY A 73 -14.36 -0.68 -1.32
C GLY A 73 -12.96 -0.03 -1.33
N LEU A 74 -12.79 1.10 -0.66
CA LEU A 74 -11.51 1.80 -0.56
C LEU A 74 -10.75 1.28 0.66
N PRO A 75 -9.59 0.65 0.50
CA PRO A 75 -8.80 0.17 1.63
C PRO A 75 -8.19 1.33 2.41
N LYS A 76 -7.72 1.03 3.62
CA LYS A 76 -6.89 1.93 4.42
C LYS A 76 -5.61 2.25 3.62
N PHE A 77 -5.13 3.48 3.69
CA PHE A 77 -3.90 3.90 3.03
C PHE A 77 -2.98 4.65 3.99
N GLU A 78 -1.68 4.38 3.94
CA GLU A 78 -0.68 5.13 4.70
C GLU A 78 0.12 6.06 3.79
N TRP A 79 -0.04 7.36 4.01
CA TRP A 79 0.72 8.38 3.29
C TRP A 79 2.17 8.48 3.76
N TRP A 80 2.44 8.06 5.00
CA TRP A 80 3.77 8.14 5.56
C TRP A 80 4.63 6.94 5.13
N SER A 81 5.53 7.22 4.18
CA SER A 81 6.62 6.34 3.76
C SER A 81 7.94 7.11 3.75
N GLU A 82 9.05 6.41 3.98
CA GLU A 82 10.38 7.02 4.08
C GLU A 82 11.37 6.39 3.11
N ALA A 83 12.15 7.23 2.42
CA ALA A 83 13.02 6.81 1.31
C ALA A 83 14.31 7.65 1.16
N LEU A 84 14.77 8.31 2.23
CA LEU A 84 15.83 9.34 2.15
C LEU A 84 17.12 8.89 1.46
N HIS A 85 17.55 7.66 1.73
CA HIS A 85 18.77 7.06 1.16
C HIS A 85 18.62 5.53 1.01
N GLY A 86 17.42 5.08 0.69
CA GLY A 86 16.99 3.68 0.82
C GLY A 86 15.56 3.65 1.33
N VAL A 87 14.78 2.65 0.95
CA VAL A 87 13.45 2.44 1.56
C VAL A 87 13.65 2.17 3.05
N ALA A 88 12.90 2.85 3.90
CA ALA A 88 13.01 2.73 5.34
C ALA A 88 11.71 2.24 5.97
N TYR A 89 11.85 1.61 7.15
CA TYR A 89 10.70 1.25 7.97
C TYR A 89 9.89 2.49 8.30
N SER A 90 8.58 2.41 8.05
CA SER A 90 7.60 3.48 8.25
C SER A 90 6.21 2.84 8.38
N PRO A 91 5.16 3.57 8.79
CA PRO A 91 3.81 3.00 8.86
C PRO A 91 3.34 2.37 7.53
N GLY A 92 3.72 2.95 6.39
CA GLY A 92 3.42 2.42 5.06
C GLY A 92 4.35 1.33 4.55
N VAL A 93 5.49 1.07 5.21
CA VAL A 93 6.47 0.07 4.77
C VAL A 93 6.97 -0.77 5.94
N SER A 94 6.65 -2.07 5.91
CA SER A 94 7.12 -3.05 6.90
C SER A 94 8.10 -4.03 6.26
N PHE A 95 9.19 -4.32 6.97
CA PHE A 95 10.16 -5.34 6.58
C PHE A 95 9.83 -6.67 7.24
N GLY A 96 10.01 -7.76 6.51
CA GLY A 96 9.76 -9.12 7.00
C GLY A 96 9.45 -10.09 5.87
N GLY A 97 9.31 -11.38 6.21
CA GLY A 97 9.00 -12.43 5.24
C GLY A 97 9.97 -12.42 4.05
N ASP A 98 9.42 -12.33 2.85
CA ASP A 98 10.17 -12.33 1.58
C ASP A 98 10.98 -11.04 1.34
N LEU A 99 10.67 -9.95 2.06
CA LEU A 99 11.35 -8.65 1.94
C LEU A 99 11.90 -8.21 3.31
N PRO A 100 12.98 -8.84 3.81
CA PRO A 100 13.50 -8.60 5.16
C PRO A 100 14.29 -7.28 5.30
N ALA A 101 14.72 -6.67 4.19
CA ALA A 101 15.53 -5.46 4.17
C ALA A 101 15.43 -4.74 2.81
N ALA A 102 15.94 -3.51 2.77
CA ALA A 102 16.11 -2.69 1.57
C ALA A 102 17.58 -2.21 1.45
N THR A 103 17.99 -1.73 0.28
CA THR A 103 19.35 -1.21 0.09
C THR A 103 19.55 0.09 0.87
N SER A 104 20.67 0.19 1.60
CA SER A 104 21.07 1.39 2.35
C SER A 104 22.23 2.11 1.65
N PHE A 105 21.94 3.26 1.06
CA PHE A 105 22.91 4.09 0.34
C PHE A 105 23.62 5.09 1.26
N PRO A 106 24.68 5.78 0.79
CA PRO A 106 25.25 6.90 1.54
C PRO A 106 24.22 8.01 1.78
N MET A 107 24.33 8.68 2.94
CA MET A 107 23.48 9.83 3.27
C MET A 107 23.56 10.91 2.17
N PRO A 108 22.50 11.73 1.98
CA PRO A 108 22.47 12.75 0.91
C PRO A 108 23.67 13.70 0.90
N ILE A 109 24.26 14.01 2.05
CA ILE A 109 25.47 14.85 2.13
C ILE A 109 26.68 14.19 1.44
N ASN A 110 26.86 12.88 1.59
CA ASN A 110 27.90 12.11 0.91
C ASN A 110 27.60 11.97 -0.58
N LEU A 111 26.32 11.84 -0.93
CA LEU A 111 25.88 11.78 -2.32
C LEU A 111 26.16 13.12 -3.03
N GLY A 112 25.91 14.24 -2.35
CA GLY A 112 26.25 15.58 -2.84
C GLY A 112 27.75 15.78 -3.06
N ALA A 113 28.58 15.22 -2.19
CA ALA A 113 30.04 15.25 -2.33
C ALA A 113 30.57 14.51 -3.58
N SER A 114 29.75 13.69 -4.25
CA SER A 114 30.12 13.05 -5.52
C SER A 114 30.07 13.98 -6.73
N PHE A 115 29.36 15.11 -6.63
CA PHE A 115 29.05 16.02 -7.75
C PHE A 115 28.54 15.29 -9.02
N ASN A 116 27.84 14.16 -8.84
CA ASN A 116 27.42 13.29 -9.94
C ASN A 116 25.90 13.09 -9.96
N MET A 117 25.19 13.86 -10.77
CA MET A 117 23.73 13.76 -10.90
C MET A 117 23.25 12.42 -11.46
N ASN A 118 24.05 11.76 -12.31
CA ASN A 118 23.72 10.43 -12.81
C ASN A 118 23.79 9.37 -11.69
N LEU A 119 24.68 9.56 -10.71
CA LEU A 119 24.72 8.70 -9.53
C LEU A 119 23.46 8.89 -8.66
N VAL A 120 23.07 10.14 -8.41
CA VAL A 120 21.83 10.48 -7.67
C VAL A 120 20.61 9.85 -8.33
N TYR A 121 20.49 9.99 -9.66
CA TYR A 121 19.38 9.43 -10.41
C TYR A 121 19.33 7.89 -10.33
N ARG A 122 20.48 7.21 -10.52
CA ARG A 122 20.53 5.75 -10.42
C ARG A 122 20.14 5.24 -9.04
N MET A 123 20.61 5.91 -7.98
CA MET A 123 20.20 5.60 -6.61
C MET A 123 18.69 5.74 -6.44
N ALA A 124 18.11 6.88 -6.84
CA ALA A 124 16.68 7.13 -6.73
C ALA A 124 15.84 6.10 -7.53
N ASN A 125 16.32 5.65 -8.69
CA ASN A 125 15.65 4.62 -9.49
C ASN A 125 15.64 3.25 -8.77
N ILE A 126 16.73 2.87 -8.12
CA ILE A 126 16.79 1.64 -7.31
C ILE A 126 15.82 1.75 -6.12
N ILE A 127 15.86 2.86 -5.39
CA ILE A 127 14.95 3.12 -4.27
C ILE A 127 13.49 3.05 -4.72
N SER A 128 13.15 3.63 -5.87
CA SER A 128 11.80 3.58 -6.43
C SER A 128 11.36 2.16 -6.80
N THR A 129 12.28 1.36 -7.33
CA THR A 129 12.00 -0.05 -7.67
C THR A 129 11.74 -0.88 -6.41
N GLU A 130 12.58 -0.73 -5.38
CA GLU A 130 12.39 -1.39 -4.09
C GLU A 130 11.08 -0.95 -3.43
N ALA A 131 10.77 0.35 -3.43
CA ALA A 131 9.53 0.87 -2.84
C ALA A 131 8.28 0.27 -3.48
N ARG A 132 8.32 -0.02 -4.79
CA ARG A 132 7.24 -0.73 -5.51
C ARG A 132 7.21 -2.23 -5.25
N ALA A 133 8.30 -2.84 -4.82
CA ALA A 133 8.30 -4.24 -4.37
C ALA A 133 7.64 -4.40 -3.00
N PHE A 134 7.76 -3.39 -2.12
CA PHE A 134 7.11 -3.38 -0.80
C PHE A 134 5.60 -3.06 -0.83
N ASN A 135 5.04 -2.59 -1.96
CA ASN A 135 3.65 -2.14 -2.12
C ASN A 135 2.88 -2.96 -3.15
#